data_AF-Q5R5C6-F1
#
_entry.id   AF-Q5R5C6-F1
#
_cell.length_a   1.000
_cell.length_b   1.000
_cell.length_c   1.000
_cell.angle_alpha   90.00
_cell.angle_beta   90.00
_cell.angle_gamma   90.00
#
_symmetry.space_group_name_H-M   'P 1'
#
loop_
_entity.id
_entity.type
_entity.pdbx_description
1 polymer ?
#
loop_
_entity_poly.entity_id
_entity_poly.type
_entity_poly.pdbx_seq_one_letter_code
_entity_poly.pdbx_strand_id
1 'polypeptide(L)'
;MGVLRVGLCPGLTQEMIQLLRSRRIKTVVDLVSADLEELAQKCGLSYKALVALRRVLLAQFSAFPVNGADLYEELKTSTCILSTGIGSLDKLLDAGLYTGEVTEIVGGPGSGKTQVCLCVAANVAHGLQ
;
A
#
# COMPACT_ATOMS: atom_id res chain seq x y z
N MET A 1 -2.88 -4.49 3.02
CA MET A 1 -2.74 -3.88 4.36
C MET A 1 -3.69 -4.55 5.34
N GLY A 2 -3.28 -4.72 6.60
CA GLY A 2 -4.13 -5.33 7.64
C GLY A 2 -5.35 -4.46 7.99
N VAL A 3 -6.55 -5.04 7.93
CA VAL A 3 -7.80 -4.38 8.34
C VAL A 3 -7.97 -4.52 9.85
N LEU A 4 -8.43 -3.46 10.53
CA LEU A 4 -8.77 -3.51 11.95
C LEU A 4 -10.01 -4.39 12.17
N ARG A 5 -9.81 -5.47 12.92
CA ARG A 5 -10.83 -6.47 13.28
C ARG A 5 -10.66 -6.93 14.73
N VAL A 6 -11.73 -7.45 15.32
CA VAL A 6 -11.70 -7.98 16.68
C VAL A 6 -10.70 -9.13 16.75
N GLY A 7 -9.95 -9.19 17.84
CA GLY A 7 -8.94 -10.24 18.05
C GLY A 7 -7.61 -10.00 17.32
N LEU A 8 -7.46 -8.89 16.58
CA LEU A 8 -6.16 -8.50 16.01
C LEU A 8 -5.12 -8.18 17.10
N CYS A 9 -5.58 -7.63 18.23
CA CYS A 9 -4.80 -7.53 19.46
C CYS A 9 -5.73 -7.59 20.68
N PRO A 10 -5.20 -7.90 21.88
CA PRO A 10 -6.02 -8.05 23.09
C PRO A 10 -6.80 -6.79 23.50
N GLY A 11 -6.41 -5.61 23.00
CA GLY A 11 -7.06 -4.33 23.30
C GLY A 11 -8.15 -3.90 22.30
N LEU A 12 -8.38 -4.64 21.22
CA LEU A 12 -9.37 -4.30 20.18
C LEU A 12 -10.73 -4.94 20.48
N THR A 13 -11.61 -4.18 21.13
CA THR A 13 -13.02 -4.56 21.31
C THR A 13 -13.86 -4.21 20.09
N GLN A 14 -15.02 -4.87 19.95
CA GLN A 14 -15.96 -4.60 18.86
C GLN A 14 -16.47 -3.15 18.88
N GLU A 15 -16.76 -2.62 20.06
CA GLU A 15 -17.20 -1.24 20.27
C GLU A 15 -16.14 -0.24 19.80
N MET A 16 -14.88 -0.45 20.21
CA MET A 16 -13.76 0.39 19.80
C MET A 16 -13.59 0.40 18.28
N ILE A 17 -13.72 -0.76 17.62
CA ILE A 17 -13.63 -0.86 16.15
C ILE A 17 -14.75 -0.10 15.46
N GLN A 18 -15.99 -0.20 15.95
CA GLN A 18 -17.11 0.56 15.38
C GLN A 18 -16.86 2.07 15.49
N LEU A 19 -16.32 2.50 16.62
CA LEU A 19 -16.01 3.90 16.89
C LEU A 19 -14.88 4.43 16.00
N LEU A 20 -13.80 3.66 15.86
CA LEU A 20 -12.71 3.96 14.93
C LEU A 20 -13.21 4.05 13.47
N ARG A 21 -14.07 3.12 13.05
CA ARG A 21 -14.66 3.12 11.70
C ARG A 21 -15.52 4.35 11.43
N SER A 22 -16.22 4.87 12.44
CA SER A 22 -16.99 6.12 12.32
C SER A 22 -16.10 7.33 11.96
N ARG A 23 -14.81 7.27 12.31
CA ARG A 23 -13.78 8.27 11.98
C ARG A 23 -12.94 7.91 10.76
N ARG A 24 -13.42 6.97 9.94
CA ARG A 24 -12.71 6.44 8.75
C ARG A 24 -11.39 5.73 9.06
N ILE A 25 -11.13 5.36 10.32
CA ILE A 25 -10.00 4.52 10.69
C ILE A 25 -10.39 3.05 10.51
N LYS A 26 -9.93 2.43 9.43
CA LYS A 26 -10.32 1.07 9.03
C LYS A 26 -9.14 0.10 8.99
N THR A 27 -7.94 0.61 8.77
CA THR A 27 -6.71 -0.18 8.60
C THR A 27 -5.72 0.08 9.71
N VAL A 28 -4.75 -0.83 9.84
CA VAL A 28 -3.62 -0.65 10.76
C VAL A 28 -2.86 0.64 10.44
N VAL A 29 -2.66 0.94 9.15
CA VAL A 29 -1.98 2.16 8.70
C VAL A 29 -2.75 3.41 9.12
N ASP A 30 -4.08 3.41 8.97
CA ASP A 30 -4.91 4.55 9.39
C ASP A 30 -4.72 4.88 10.87
N LEU A 31 -4.71 3.86 11.74
CA LEU A 31 -4.55 4.07 13.18
C LEU A 31 -3.13 4.49 13.54
N VAL A 32 -2.12 3.86 12.94
CA VAL A 32 -0.72 4.13 13.23
C VAL A 32 -0.29 5.51 12.73
N SER A 33 -0.93 6.03 11.68
CA SER A 33 -0.67 7.37 11.14
C SER A 33 -1.59 8.46 11.71
N ALA A 34 -2.63 8.09 12.47
CA ALA A 34 -3.55 9.04 13.06
C ALA A 34 -2.95 9.82 14.23
N ASP A 35 -3.49 11.01 14.46
CA ASP A 35 -3.33 11.76 15.71
C ASP A 35 -4.12 11.06 16.82
N LEU A 36 -3.39 10.51 17.81
CA LEU A 36 -4.01 9.76 18.90
C LEU A 36 -4.70 10.65 19.93
N GLU A 37 -4.31 11.91 20.07
CA GLU A 37 -4.96 12.86 20.98
C GLU A 37 -6.32 13.27 20.44
N GLU A 38 -6.36 13.64 19.15
CA GLU A 38 -7.61 13.95 18.45
C GLU A 38 -8.56 12.74 18.48
N LEU A 39 -8.01 11.55 18.23
CA LEU A 39 -8.79 10.32 18.22
C LEU A 39 -9.35 9.97 19.60
N ALA A 40 -8.56 10.14 20.67
CA ALA A 40 -8.99 9.96 22.04
C ALA A 40 -10.17 10.87 22.38
N GLN A 41 -10.05 12.17 22.07
CA GLN A 41 -11.10 13.16 22.34
C GLN A 41 -12.38 12.88 21.54
N LYS A 42 -12.24 12.65 20.22
CA LYS A 42 -13.39 12.50 19.32
C LYS A 42 -14.13 11.18 19.44
N CYS A 43 -13.47 10.16 19.99
CA CYS A 43 -14.05 8.84 20.21
C CYS A 43 -14.31 8.57 21.70
N GLY A 44 -13.93 9.46 22.62
CA GLY A 44 -14.02 9.16 24.06
C GLY A 44 -13.22 7.93 24.47
N LEU A 45 -12.12 7.63 23.76
CA LEU A 45 -11.27 6.48 24.01
C LEU A 45 -10.11 6.90 24.92
N SER A 46 -9.62 5.97 25.75
CA SER A 46 -8.43 6.20 26.56
C SER A 46 -7.21 6.40 25.68
N TYR A 47 -6.55 7.56 25.80
CA TYR A 47 -5.28 7.84 25.09
C TYR A 47 -4.23 6.76 25.38
N LYS A 48 -4.12 6.32 26.63
CA LYS A 48 -3.20 5.24 27.03
C LYS A 48 -3.51 3.93 26.32
N ALA A 49 -4.78 3.60 26.15
CA ALA A 49 -5.18 2.41 25.40
C ALA A 49 -4.78 2.53 23.93
N LEU A 50 -5.03 3.69 23.30
CA LEU A 50 -4.66 3.95 21.91
C LEU A 50 -3.14 3.88 21.67
N VAL A 51 -2.33 4.43 22.57
CA VAL A 51 -0.86 4.35 22.50
C VAL A 51 -0.38 2.90 22.62
N ALA A 52 -0.92 2.14 23.57
CA ALA A 52 -0.59 0.72 23.70
C ALA A 52 -0.97 -0.06 22.43
N LEU A 53 -2.14 0.24 21.86
CA LEU A 53 -2.62 -0.36 20.63
C LEU A 53 -1.70 -0.05 19.44
N ARG A 54 -1.33 1.21 19.25
CA ARG A 54 -0.39 1.64 18.21
C ARG A 54 0.95 0.92 18.34
N ARG A 55 1.47 0.79 19.56
CA ARG A 55 2.73 0.09 19.81
C ARG A 55 2.66 -1.40 19.45
N VAL A 56 1.59 -2.07 19.84
CA VAL A 56 1.36 -3.49 19.51
C VAL A 56 1.21 -3.69 18.00
N LEU A 57 0.47 -2.80 17.33
CA LEU A 57 0.27 -2.87 15.89
C LEU A 57 1.54 -2.58 15.11
N LEU A 58 2.34 -1.59 15.53
CA LEU A 58 3.66 -1.35 14.95
C LEU A 58 4.51 -2.61 15.09
N ALA A 59 4.66 -3.17 16.28
CA ALA A 59 5.47 -4.37 16.48
C ALA A 59 5.03 -5.60 15.66
N GLN A 60 3.73 -5.72 15.35
CA GLN A 60 3.19 -6.85 14.58
C GLN A 60 3.18 -6.61 13.06
N PHE A 61 3.04 -5.36 12.60
CA PHE A 61 2.77 -5.05 11.19
C PHE A 61 3.81 -4.14 10.54
N SER A 62 4.78 -3.60 11.29
CA SER A 62 5.89 -2.87 10.69
C SER A 62 6.89 -3.84 10.06
N ALA A 63 7.50 -3.41 8.96
CA ALA A 63 8.68 -4.10 8.44
C ALA A 63 9.78 -4.12 9.51
N PHE A 64 10.49 -5.23 9.61
CA PHE A 64 11.69 -5.31 10.44
C PHE A 64 12.86 -4.59 9.72
N PRO A 65 13.82 -4.02 10.46
CA PRO A 65 15.03 -3.48 9.86
C PRO A 65 15.76 -4.58 9.07
N VAL A 66 16.08 -4.31 7.81
CA VAL A 66 16.82 -5.22 6.93
C VAL A 66 18.10 -4.52 6.47
N ASN A 67 19.17 -5.29 6.25
CA ASN A 67 20.38 -4.75 5.63
C ASN A 67 20.07 -4.29 4.19
N GLY A 68 20.64 -3.15 3.77
CA GLY A 68 20.41 -2.63 2.43
C GLY A 68 20.83 -3.58 1.30
N ALA A 69 21.88 -4.37 1.49
CA ALA A 69 22.33 -5.37 0.52
C ALA A 69 21.34 -6.53 0.40
N ASP A 70 20.82 -7.02 1.53
CA ASP A 70 19.83 -8.09 1.54
C ASP A 70 18.52 -7.63 0.87
N LEU A 71 18.07 -6.41 1.19
CA LEU A 71 16.91 -5.79 0.55
C LEU A 71 17.11 -5.64 -0.96
N TYR A 72 18.31 -5.24 -1.41
CA TYR A 72 18.61 -5.09 -2.83
C TYR A 72 18.54 -6.44 -3.58
N GLU A 73 19.08 -7.51 -3.00
CA GLU A 73 18.98 -8.85 -3.59
C GLU A 73 17.54 -9.38 -3.58
N GLU A 74 16.75 -9.08 -2.54
CA GLU A 74 15.32 -9.38 -2.51
C GLU A 74 14.57 -8.63 -3.62
N LEU A 75 14.83 -7.33 -3.81
CA LEU A 75 14.20 -6.53 -4.87
C LEU A 75 14.55 -7.05 -6.26
N LYS A 76 15.79 -7.47 -6.49
CA LYS A 76 16.21 -8.08 -7.78
C LYS A 76 15.45 -9.34 -8.13
N THR A 77 15.03 -10.11 -7.13
CA THR A 77 14.32 -11.39 -7.34
C THR A 77 12.81 -11.26 -7.31
N SER A 78 12.27 -10.23 -6.64
CA SER A 78 10.83 -10.00 -6.50
C SER A 78 10.26 -8.99 -7.48
N THR A 79 11.09 -8.17 -8.12
CA THR A 79 10.64 -7.21 -9.13
C THR A 79 10.41 -7.91 -10.46
N CYS A 80 9.21 -7.76 -11.01
CA CYS A 80 8.89 -8.17 -12.37
C CYS A 80 8.90 -6.97 -13.31
N ILE A 81 9.22 -7.20 -14.58
CA ILE A 81 9.12 -6.20 -15.65
C ILE A 81 7.93 -6.58 -16.52
N LEU A 82 6.95 -5.67 -16.63
CA LEU A 82 5.76 -5.83 -17.45
C LEU A 82 5.99 -5.16 -18.81
N SER A 83 6.07 -5.95 -19.88
CA SER A 83 6.13 -5.41 -21.24
C SER A 83 4.86 -4.60 -21.55
N THR A 84 5.05 -3.43 -22.16
CA THR A 84 3.97 -2.56 -22.61
C THR A 84 3.26 -3.10 -23.85
N GLY A 85 3.84 -4.10 -24.53
CA GLY A 85 3.39 -4.59 -25.83
C GLY A 85 3.82 -3.68 -27.00
N ILE A 86 4.55 -2.60 -26.71
CA ILE A 86 5.04 -1.62 -27.68
C ILE A 86 6.57 -1.66 -27.66
N GLY A 87 7.19 -2.39 -28.60
CA GLY A 87 8.63 -2.67 -28.55
C GLY A 87 9.54 -1.43 -28.48
N SER A 88 9.17 -0.31 -29.09
CA SER A 88 9.93 0.94 -28.98
C SER A 88 9.83 1.58 -27.59
N LEU A 89 8.70 1.43 -26.92
CA LEU A 89 8.48 1.93 -25.57
C LEU A 89 9.16 1.02 -24.54
N ASP A 90 9.09 -0.30 -24.72
CA ASP A 90 9.83 -1.24 -23.88
C ASP A 90 11.34 -0.98 -23.96
N LYS A 91 11.87 -0.71 -25.15
CA LYS A 91 13.28 -0.33 -25.31
C LYS A 91 13.62 0.98 -24.60
N LEU A 92 12.71 1.95 -24.59
CA LEU A 92 12.89 3.22 -23.88
C LEU A 92 12.86 3.04 -22.35
N LEU A 93 12.04 2.12 -21.86
CA LEU A 93 11.84 1.82 -20.45
C LEU A 93 12.76 0.69 -19.92
N ASP A 94 13.79 0.31 -20.68
CA ASP A 94 14.69 -0.80 -20.35
C ASP A 94 13.97 -2.13 -20.06
N ALA A 95 13.16 -2.55 -21.04
CA ALA A 95 12.34 -3.76 -21.12
C ALA A 95 10.87 -3.65 -20.66
N GLY A 96 10.44 -2.55 -20.03
CA GLY A 96 9.02 -2.31 -19.74
C GLY A 96 8.75 -1.58 -18.42
N LEU A 97 7.58 -1.82 -17.83
CA LEU A 97 7.15 -1.19 -16.58
C LEU A 97 7.54 -2.07 -15.38
N TYR A 98 8.31 -1.51 -14.44
CA TYR A 98 8.74 -2.22 -13.23
C TYR A 98 7.61 -2.29 -12.20
N THR A 99 7.37 -3.48 -11.64
CA THR A 99 6.45 -3.63 -10.52
C THR A 99 7.01 -2.98 -9.25
N GLY A 100 6.14 -2.44 -8.41
CA GLY A 100 6.55 -1.79 -7.16
C GLY A 100 6.82 -0.28 -7.31
N GLU A 101 6.77 0.25 -8.53
CA GLU A 101 6.92 1.67 -8.82
C GLU A 101 5.62 2.29 -9.37
N VAL A 102 5.53 3.61 -9.32
CA VAL A 102 4.44 4.38 -9.95
C VAL A 102 5.02 5.08 -11.18
N THR A 103 4.56 4.69 -12.37
CA THR A 103 4.95 5.31 -13.64
C THR A 103 3.86 6.24 -14.15
N GLU A 104 4.20 7.50 -14.41
CA GLU A 104 3.27 8.51 -14.94
C GLU A 104 3.48 8.76 -16.44
N ILE A 105 2.39 8.80 -17.22
CA ILE A 105 2.41 9.14 -18.65
C ILE A 105 1.71 10.49 -18.86
N VAL A 106 2.46 11.51 -19.27
CA VAL A 106 1.98 12.90 -19.42
C VAL A 106 2.02 13.35 -20.88
N GLY A 107 1.08 14.22 -21.28
CA GLY A 107 1.02 14.77 -22.63
C GLY A 107 -0.34 15.42 -22.96
N GLY A 108 -0.42 16.16 -24.07
CA GLY A 108 -1.64 16.84 -24.51
C GLY A 108 -2.79 15.91 -24.94
N PRO A 109 -4.01 16.42 -25.16
CA PRO A 109 -5.12 15.62 -25.69
C PRO A 109 -4.74 14.93 -27.01
N GLY A 110 -5.18 13.69 -27.21
CA GLY A 110 -4.86 12.93 -28.43
C GLY A 110 -3.43 12.37 -28.51
N SER A 111 -2.57 12.59 -27.51
CA SER A 111 -1.18 12.09 -27.51
C SER A 111 -1.02 10.58 -27.25
N GLY A 112 -2.12 9.80 -27.23
CA GLY A 112 -2.08 8.34 -27.09
C GLY A 112 -2.02 7.78 -25.66
N LYS A 113 -2.01 8.60 -24.59
CA LYS A 113 -1.90 8.13 -23.18
C LYS A 113 -2.88 7.02 -22.82
N THR A 114 -4.18 7.24 -23.05
CA THR A 114 -5.23 6.26 -22.77
C THR A 114 -5.06 4.98 -23.59
N GLN A 115 -4.61 5.10 -24.84
CA GLN A 115 -4.37 3.95 -25.71
C GLN A 115 -3.19 3.11 -25.21
N VAL A 116 -2.11 3.76 -24.75
CA VAL A 116 -0.98 3.07 -24.11
C VAL A 116 -1.46 2.28 -22.89
N CYS A 117 -2.23 2.90 -21.98
CA CYS A 117 -2.75 2.21 -20.80
C CYS A 117 -3.62 0.99 -21.15
N LEU A 118 -4.50 1.11 -22.15
CA LEU A 118 -5.35 0.00 -22.60
C LEU A 118 -4.53 -1.12 -23.26
N CYS A 119 -3.53 -0.77 -24.07
CA CYS A 119 -2.64 -1.72 -24.72
C CYS A 119 -1.82 -2.51 -23.70
N VAL A 120 -1.20 -1.82 -22.74
CA VAL A 120 -0.45 -2.46 -21.64
C VAL A 120 -1.37 -3.39 -20.85
N ALA A 121 -2.57 -2.94 -20.48
CA ALA A 121 -3.51 -3.76 -19.72
C ALA A 121 -3.91 -5.04 -20.46
N ALA A 122 -4.22 -4.95 -21.76
CA ALA A 122 -4.53 -6.10 -22.59
C ALA A 122 -3.34 -7.06 -22.74
N ASN A 123 -2.14 -6.52 -22.96
CA ASN A 123 -0.90 -7.30 -23.10
C ASN A 123 -0.57 -8.08 -21.82
N VAL A 124 -0.63 -7.41 -20.67
CA VAL A 124 -0.39 -8.04 -19.36
C VAL A 124 -1.46 -9.10 -19.07
N ALA A 125 -2.74 -8.83 -19.34
CA ALA A 125 -3.81 -9.81 -19.13
C ALA A 125 -3.65 -11.06 -20.00
N HIS A 126 -3.19 -10.90 -21.25
CA HIS A 126 -2.93 -12.03 -22.14
C HIS A 126 -1.73 -12.87 -21.69
N GLY A 127 -0.64 -12.23 -21.24
CA GLY A 127 0.56 -12.93 -20.77
C GLY A 127 0.40 -13.69 -19.44
N LEU A 128 -0.72 -13.54 -18.74
CA LEU A 128 -1.06 -14.26 -17.51
C LEU A 128 -1.85 -15.56 -17.74
N GLN A 129 -2.22 -15.87 -18.99
CA GLN A 129 -2.89 -17.13 -19.38
C GLN A 129 -1.86 -18.21 -19.73
#